data_AF-A0A821WZW8-F1
#
_entry.id   AF-A0A821WZW8-F1
#
_cell.length_a   1.000
_cell.length_b   1.000
_cell.length_c   1.000
_cell.angle_alpha   90.00
_cell.angle_beta   90.00
_cell.angle_gamma   90.00
#
_symmetry.space_group_name_H-M   'P 1'
#
loop_
_entity.id
_entity.type
_entity.pdbx_description
1 polymer ?
#
loop_
_entity_poly.entity_id
_entity_poly.type
_entity_poly.pdbx_seq_one_letter_code
_entity_poly.pdbx_strand_id
1 'polypeptide(L)'
;FVQCYWISADTSSVVYVYTLPYAFADFFYIGDVRLKSTCPNDNQYWSFDAIHNLYYGYVSYQNLFLSHIHLDNIHYLDLTIPFDESFWSMVTTLERLNSLNIVSYGNMNPIDIHSKLQILFDRSPHLHSLKFFSWFAQDEFPFDIKHP
;
A
#
# COMPACT_ATOMS: atom_id res chain seq x y z
N PHE A 1 -13.00 -11.34 -17.54
CA PHE A 1 -13.78 -10.32 -16.78
C PHE A 1 -13.03 -9.01 -16.81
N VAL A 2 -13.75 -7.89 -16.66
CA VAL A 2 -13.17 -6.55 -16.66
C VAL A 2 -13.32 -5.96 -15.27
N GLN A 3 -12.24 -5.37 -14.75
CA GLN A 3 -12.24 -4.59 -13.53
C GLN A 3 -11.91 -3.14 -13.87
N CYS A 4 -12.67 -2.22 -13.30
CA CYS A 4 -12.51 -0.80 -13.49
C CYS A 4 -12.13 -0.17 -12.15
N TYR A 5 -11.00 0.53 -12.13
CA TYR A 5 -10.52 1.34 -11.02
C TYR A 5 -10.68 2.79 -11.42
N TRP A 6 -11.37 3.55 -10.60
CA TRP A 6 -11.56 4.97 -10.79
C TRP A 6 -10.88 5.70 -9.65
N ILE A 7 -9.90 6.54 -9.98
CA ILE A 7 -9.26 7.45 -9.05
C ILE A 7 -9.78 8.85 -9.34
N SER A 8 -10.44 9.46 -8.37
CA SER A 8 -10.91 10.85 -8.49
C SER A 8 -10.02 11.76 -7.64
N ALA A 9 -9.37 12.73 -8.27
CA ALA A 9 -8.74 13.85 -7.59
C ALA A 9 -9.48 15.16 -7.97
N ASP A 10 -9.31 16.21 -7.17
CA ASP A 10 -10.02 17.50 -7.34
C ASP A 10 -9.87 18.10 -8.75
N THR A 11 -8.75 17.82 -9.44
CA THR A 11 -8.42 18.40 -10.75
C THR A 11 -8.40 17.39 -11.90
N SER A 12 -8.50 16.09 -11.62
CA SER A 12 -8.40 15.05 -12.64
C SER A 12 -8.99 13.72 -12.18
N SER A 13 -9.62 12.99 -13.08
CA SER A 13 -10.01 11.59 -12.86
C SER A 13 -9.21 10.68 -13.77
N VAL A 14 -8.69 9.59 -13.22
CA VAL A 14 -8.00 8.53 -13.98
C VAL A 14 -8.80 7.25 -13.83
N VAL A 15 -9.01 6.57 -14.96
CA VAL A 15 -9.69 5.28 -14.99
C VAL A 15 -8.72 4.23 -15.50
N TYR A 16 -8.46 3.22 -14.69
CA TYR A 16 -7.71 2.03 -15.10
C TYR A 16 -8.67 0.89 -15.37
N VAL A 17 -8.49 0.23 -16.50
CA VAL A 17 -9.30 -0.91 -16.91
C VAL A 17 -8.38 -2.12 -17.04
N TYR A 18 -8.66 -3.14 -16.24
CA TYR A 18 -7.90 -4.38 -16.23
C TYR A 18 -8.76 -5.55 -16.69
N THR A 19 -8.13 -6.50 -17.37
CA THR A 19 -8.77 -7.74 -17.81
C THR A 19 -8.13 -8.92 -17.08
N LEU A 20 -8.95 -9.84 -16.56
CA LEU A 20 -8.46 -11.07 -15.95
C LEU A 20 -7.83 -12.03 -16.99
N PRO A 21 -6.77 -12.79 -16.61
CA PRO A 21 -6.07 -12.72 -15.32
C PRO A 21 -5.22 -11.44 -15.20
N TYR A 22 -5.18 -10.86 -14.00
CA TYR A 22 -4.39 -9.66 -13.73
C TYR A 22 -2.90 -10.00 -13.89
N ALA A 23 -2.27 -9.48 -14.95
CA ALA A 23 -0.90 -9.82 -15.33
C ALA A 23 0.10 -8.70 -15.02
N PHE A 24 -0.25 -7.78 -14.13
CA PHE A 24 0.60 -6.65 -13.77
C PHE A 24 1.30 -6.91 -12.43
N ALA A 25 2.55 -6.45 -12.33
CA ALA A 25 3.38 -6.61 -11.14
C ALA A 25 3.14 -5.51 -10.09
N ASP A 26 2.59 -4.38 -10.51
CA ASP A 26 2.49 -3.15 -9.72
C ASP A 26 1.05 -2.83 -9.33
N PHE A 27 0.81 -2.60 -8.04
CA PHE A 27 -0.47 -2.12 -7.51
C PHE A 27 -0.33 -0.74 -6.89
N PHE A 28 -1.11 0.21 -7.40
CA PHE A 28 -1.15 1.57 -6.87
C PHE A 28 -2.46 1.78 -6.12
N TYR A 29 -2.37 1.91 -4.79
CA TYR A 29 -3.48 2.32 -3.95
C TYR A 29 -3.22 3.73 -3.43
N ILE A 30 -3.66 4.72 -4.21
CA ILE A 30 -3.45 6.14 -3.94
C ILE A 30 -4.77 6.88 -4.15
N GLY A 31 -5.23 7.60 -3.14
CA GLY A 31 -6.44 8.42 -3.19
C GLY A 31 -7.75 7.61 -3.17
N ASP A 32 -8.85 8.29 -3.48
CA ASP A 32 -10.18 7.69 -3.53
C ASP A 32 -10.33 6.76 -4.72
N VAL A 33 -9.98 5.48 -4.51
CA VAL A 33 -10.16 4.42 -5.49
C VAL A 33 -11.55 3.82 -5.35
N ARG A 34 -12.36 3.96 -6.39
CA ARG A 34 -13.60 3.19 -6.56
C ARG A 34 -13.35 2.02 -7.49
N LEU A 35 -13.95 0.88 -7.16
CA LEU A 35 -13.75 -0.34 -7.90
C LEU A 35 -15.07 -0.99 -8.32
N LYS A 36 -15.11 -1.52 -9.54
CA LYS A 36 -16.22 -2.34 -10.02
C LYS A 36 -15.73 -3.47 -10.92
N SER A 37 -16.22 -4.68 -10.70
CA SER A 37 -15.94 -5.83 -11.55
C SER A 37 -17.17 -6.25 -12.35
N THR A 38 -16.95 -6.89 -13.50
CA THR A 38 -18.01 -7.64 -14.20
C THR A 38 -18.13 -9.07 -13.69
N CYS A 39 -17.42 -9.45 -12.62
CA CYS A 39 -17.50 -10.79 -12.04
C CYS A 39 -18.84 -10.95 -11.28
N PRO A 40 -19.65 -11.98 -11.61
CA PRO A 40 -20.97 -12.17 -11.00
C PRO A 40 -20.94 -12.50 -9.50
N ASN A 41 -19.78 -12.90 -8.95
CA ASN A 41 -19.58 -13.21 -7.53
C ASN A 41 -18.62 -12.19 -6.89
N ASP A 42 -18.93 -10.89 -6.98
CA ASP A 42 -18.07 -9.78 -6.53
C ASP A 42 -17.74 -9.78 -5.01
N ASN A 43 -18.33 -10.70 -4.24
CA ASN A 43 -18.03 -10.95 -2.82
C ASN A 43 -16.85 -11.92 -2.60
N GLN A 44 -16.20 -12.39 -3.66
CA GLN A 44 -15.09 -13.34 -3.56
C GLN A 44 -13.77 -12.60 -3.39
N TYR A 45 -13.00 -13.02 -2.39
CA TYR A 45 -11.60 -12.71 -2.16
C TYR A 45 -10.82 -12.60 -3.50
N TRP A 46 -10.33 -11.40 -3.80
CA TRP A 46 -9.49 -11.16 -4.98
C TRP A 46 -8.04 -11.38 -4.59
N SER A 47 -7.47 -12.51 -5.00
CA SER A 47 -6.03 -12.72 -4.93
C SER A 47 -5.37 -12.11 -6.17
N PHE A 48 -4.35 -11.30 -5.96
CA PHE A 48 -3.54 -10.74 -7.05
C PHE A 48 -2.15 -11.36 -7.03
N ASP A 49 -2.07 -12.63 -7.40
CA ASP A 49 -0.84 -13.43 -7.25
C ASP A 49 0.35 -12.88 -8.06
N ALA A 50 0.08 -12.18 -9.15
CA ALA A 50 1.09 -11.56 -10.01
C ALA A 50 1.65 -10.24 -9.46
N ILE A 51 1.01 -9.66 -8.43
CA ILE A 51 1.43 -8.39 -7.85
C ILE A 51 2.57 -8.65 -6.88
N HIS A 52 3.66 -7.95 -7.12
CA HIS A 52 4.88 -8.02 -6.32
C HIS A 52 5.27 -6.68 -5.71
N ASN A 53 4.80 -5.58 -6.30
CA ASN A 53 5.10 -4.24 -5.88
C ASN A 53 3.80 -3.54 -5.46
N LEU A 54 3.74 -3.11 -4.20
CA LEU A 54 2.61 -2.35 -3.66
C LEU A 54 3.05 -0.91 -3.37
N TYR A 55 2.30 0.05 -3.90
CA TYR A 55 2.45 1.47 -3.62
C TYR A 55 1.21 1.95 -2.87
N TYR A 56 1.33 2.16 -1.56
CA TYR A 56 0.25 2.54 -0.68
C TYR A 56 0.39 4.00 -0.22
N GLY A 57 -0.52 4.85 -0.67
CA GLY A 57 -0.70 6.21 -0.20
C GLY A 57 -1.79 6.28 0.88
N TYR A 58 -1.62 7.15 1.88
CA TYR A 58 -2.67 7.38 2.88
C TYR A 58 -3.93 7.97 2.22
N VAL A 59 -5.09 7.37 2.51
CA VAL A 59 -6.39 7.85 2.06
C VAL A 59 -7.35 7.79 3.24
N SER A 60 -7.87 8.94 3.66
CA SER A 60 -8.69 9.08 4.87
C SER A 60 -10.11 8.48 4.77
N TYR A 61 -10.41 7.68 3.74
CA TYR A 61 -11.78 7.25 3.47
C TYR A 61 -11.97 5.77 3.76
N GLN A 62 -13.00 5.48 4.57
CA GLN A 62 -13.47 4.15 4.97
C GLN A 62 -14.03 3.38 3.77
N ASN A 63 -13.16 2.93 2.86
CA ASN A 63 -13.57 2.10 1.74
C ASN A 63 -13.65 0.63 2.20
N LEU A 64 -14.89 0.19 2.46
CA LEU A 64 -15.24 -1.19 2.86
C LEU A 64 -14.69 -2.28 1.91
N PHE A 65 -14.36 -1.92 0.67
CA PHE A 65 -13.92 -2.84 -0.39
C PHE A 65 -12.49 -3.35 -0.25
N LEU A 66 -11.63 -2.67 0.54
CA LEU A 66 -10.25 -3.10 0.73
C LEU A 66 -10.13 -4.43 1.47
N SER A 67 -11.16 -4.81 2.22
CA SER A 67 -11.22 -6.10 2.93
C SER A 67 -11.32 -7.32 2.01
N HIS A 68 -11.55 -7.11 0.72
CA HIS A 68 -11.68 -8.19 -0.27
C HIS A 68 -10.43 -8.35 -1.15
N ILE A 69 -9.44 -7.45 -1.05
CA ILE A 69 -8.18 -7.55 -1.81
C ILE A 69 -7.16 -8.27 -0.93
N HIS A 70 -6.51 -9.31 -1.46
CA HIS A 70 -5.41 -9.99 -0.77
C HIS A 70 -4.15 -9.95 -1.62
N LEU A 71 -3.10 -9.36 -1.04
CA LEU A 71 -1.80 -9.19 -1.66
C LEU A 71 -0.73 -9.98 -0.89
N ASP A 72 -0.70 -11.30 -1.08
CA ASP A 72 0.19 -12.18 -0.32
C ASP A 72 1.61 -12.31 -0.92
N ASN A 73 1.80 -11.89 -2.17
CA ASN A 73 3.05 -12.04 -2.92
C ASN A 73 3.88 -10.75 -3.02
N ILE A 74 3.70 -9.82 -2.07
CA ILE A 74 4.42 -8.55 -2.06
C ILE A 74 5.89 -8.77 -1.69
N HIS A 75 6.77 -8.37 -2.60
CA HIS A 75 8.22 -8.33 -2.42
C HIS A 75 8.72 -6.92 -2.13
N TYR A 76 8.10 -5.92 -2.74
CA TYR A 76 8.43 -4.52 -2.58
C TYR A 76 7.20 -3.73 -2.10
N LEU A 77 7.37 -2.94 -1.04
CA LEU A 77 6.34 -2.07 -0.50
C LEU A 77 6.85 -0.63 -0.46
N ASP A 78 6.13 0.28 -1.09
CA ASP A 78 6.26 1.73 -0.90
C ASP A 78 5.07 2.22 -0.08
N LEU A 79 5.34 2.69 1.13
CA LEU A 79 4.35 2.94 2.16
C LEU A 79 4.42 4.39 2.62
N THR A 80 3.35 5.14 2.38
CA THR A 80 3.17 6.46 2.98
C THR A 80 2.54 6.33 4.37
N ILE A 81 3.16 6.90 5.39
CA ILE A 81 2.56 7.04 6.72
C ILE A 81 1.74 8.34 6.81
N PRO A 82 0.67 8.39 7.65
CA PRO A 82 0.18 7.27 8.46
C PRO A 82 -0.61 6.28 7.58
N PHE A 83 -0.65 5.01 7.95
CA PHE A 83 -1.56 4.03 7.33
C PHE A 83 -2.53 3.50 8.40
N ASP A 84 -3.64 2.90 7.99
CA ASP A 84 -4.74 2.49 8.89
C ASP A 84 -5.06 0.98 8.80
N GLU A 85 -6.13 0.55 9.45
CA GLU A 85 -6.56 -0.87 9.46
C GLU A 85 -6.89 -1.40 8.07
N SER A 86 -7.21 -0.53 7.11
CA SER A 86 -7.48 -0.92 5.73
C SER A 86 -6.22 -1.41 5.01
N PHE A 87 -5.04 -0.90 5.42
CA PHE A 87 -3.77 -1.47 4.96
C PHE A 87 -3.64 -2.93 5.41
N TRP A 88 -3.94 -3.20 6.69
CA TRP A 88 -3.83 -4.55 7.26
C TRP A 88 -4.88 -5.52 6.75
N SER A 89 -6.04 -5.04 6.28
CA SER A 89 -7.02 -5.90 5.63
C SER A 89 -6.56 -6.35 4.24
N MET A 90 -5.76 -5.53 3.55
CA MET A 90 -5.26 -5.83 2.21
C MET A 90 -3.98 -6.68 2.23
N VAL A 91 -3.12 -6.42 3.21
CA VAL A 91 -1.80 -7.03 3.34
C VAL A 91 -1.79 -7.90 4.60
N THR A 92 -2.35 -9.11 4.46
CA THR A 92 -2.50 -10.05 5.57
C THR A 92 -1.18 -10.66 6.03
N THR A 93 -0.24 -10.87 5.11
CA THR A 93 1.12 -11.37 5.38
C THR A 93 2.16 -10.56 4.61
N LEU A 94 3.34 -10.39 5.21
CA LEU A 94 4.51 -9.75 4.61
C LEU A 94 5.72 -10.70 4.59
N GLU A 95 5.48 -12.01 4.64
CA GLU A 95 6.54 -13.03 4.65
C GLU A 95 7.51 -12.89 3.48
N ARG A 96 7.04 -12.44 2.32
CA ARG A 96 7.87 -12.31 1.10
C ARG A 96 8.49 -10.93 0.91
N LEU A 97 8.18 -9.99 1.80
CA LEU A 97 8.64 -8.61 1.69
C LEU A 97 10.15 -8.56 1.90
N ASN A 98 10.88 -8.12 0.88
CA ASN A 98 12.33 -7.99 0.92
C ASN A 98 12.80 -6.52 0.87
N SER A 99 11.95 -5.61 0.39
CA SER A 99 12.27 -4.19 0.29
C SER A 99 11.09 -3.33 0.74
N LEU A 100 11.36 -2.40 1.64
CA LEU A 100 10.40 -1.45 2.17
C LEU A 100 10.91 -0.03 1.99
N ASN A 101 10.11 0.81 1.35
CA ASN A 101 10.24 2.25 1.37
C ASN A 101 9.14 2.83 2.25
N ILE A 102 9.51 3.71 3.18
CA ILE A 102 8.57 4.43 4.03
C ILE A 102 8.69 5.92 3.71
N VAL A 103 7.57 6.56 3.42
CA VAL A 103 7.48 8.01 3.19
C VAL A 103 6.62 8.63 4.28
N SER A 104 7.18 9.61 5.00
CA SER A 104 6.50 10.37 6.04
C SER A 104 6.26 11.81 5.62
N TYR A 105 5.05 12.32 5.84
CA TYR A 105 4.69 13.71 5.60
C TYR A 105 4.32 14.43 6.91
N GLY A 106 5.08 15.46 7.27
CA GLY A 106 4.72 16.37 8.37
C GLY A 106 5.01 15.87 9.79
N ASN A 107 4.48 16.60 10.77
CA ASN A 107 4.75 16.41 12.20
C ASN A 107 3.79 15.38 12.81
N MET A 108 4.06 14.10 12.60
CA MET A 108 3.31 13.03 13.28
C MET A 108 3.85 12.75 14.68
N ASN A 109 2.97 12.22 15.53
CA ASN A 109 3.35 11.73 16.84
C ASN A 109 4.31 10.53 16.70
N PRO A 110 5.56 10.63 17.21
CA PRO A 110 6.54 9.56 17.09
C PRO A 110 6.09 8.23 17.70
N ILE A 111 5.27 8.27 18.76
CA ILE A 111 4.80 7.08 19.46
C ILE A 111 3.88 6.25 18.57
N ASP A 112 2.96 6.91 17.88
CA ASP A 112 1.98 6.24 17.01
C ASP A 112 2.67 5.61 15.80
N ILE A 113 3.64 6.31 15.21
CA ILE A 113 4.46 5.78 14.10
C ILE A 113 5.24 4.55 14.57
N HIS A 114 5.92 4.64 15.72
CA HIS A 114 6.76 3.56 16.20
C HIS A 114 5.98 2.26 16.38
N SER A 115 4.79 2.32 17.00
CA SER A 115 3.96 1.12 17.20
C SER A 115 3.53 0.47 15.88
N LYS A 116 3.15 1.28 14.89
CA LYS A 116 2.73 0.79 13.56
C LYS A 116 3.88 0.19 12.76
N LEU A 117 5.05 0.82 12.81
CA LEU A 117 6.25 0.31 12.15
C LEU A 117 6.75 -0.98 12.81
N GLN A 118 6.66 -1.09 14.14
CA GLN A 118 7.03 -2.32 14.83
C GLN A 118 6.20 -3.51 14.34
N ILE A 119 4.88 -3.37 14.25
CA ILE A 119 4.00 -4.42 13.72
C ILE A 119 4.39 -4.80 12.29
N LEU A 120 4.75 -3.81 11.47
CA LEU A 120 5.18 -4.05 10.09
C LEU A 120 6.49 -4.84 10.04
N PHE A 121 7.47 -4.49 10.86
CA PHE A 121 8.73 -5.23 10.94
C PHE A 121 8.54 -6.64 11.49
N ASP A 122 7.70 -6.82 12.50
CA ASP A 122 7.39 -8.13 13.08
C ASP A 122 6.75 -9.09 12.04
N ARG A 123 6.03 -8.54 11.06
CA ARG A 123 5.41 -9.30 9.96
C ARG A 123 6.32 -9.51 8.74
N SER A 124 7.51 -8.91 8.73
CA SER A 124 8.41 -8.88 7.56
C SER A 124 9.75 -9.56 7.85
N PRO A 125 9.78 -10.87 8.16
CA PRO A 125 10.99 -11.57 8.63
C PRO A 125 12.11 -11.67 7.58
N HIS A 126 11.80 -11.37 6.31
CA HIS A 126 12.74 -11.42 5.19
C HIS A 126 13.09 -10.03 4.63
N LEU A 127 12.82 -8.98 5.39
CA LEU A 127 13.15 -7.62 4.99
C LEU A 127 14.68 -7.44 4.94
N HIS A 128 15.20 -7.08 3.77
CA HIS A 128 16.64 -6.88 3.54
C HIS A 128 16.99 -5.43 3.20
N SER A 129 16.02 -4.67 2.69
CA SER A 129 16.19 -3.29 2.29
C SER A 129 15.14 -2.43 2.96
N LEU A 130 15.59 -1.43 3.71
CA LEU A 130 14.74 -0.42 4.32
C LEU A 130 15.20 0.97 3.87
N LYS A 131 14.29 1.75 3.32
CA LYS A 131 14.51 3.17 3.04
C LYS A 131 13.45 3.99 3.75
N PHE A 132 13.89 5.07 4.39
CA PHE A 132 13.00 5.98 5.09
C PHE A 132 13.20 7.38 4.52
N PHE A 133 12.10 8.00 4.10
CA PHE A 133 12.06 9.35 3.57
C PHE A 133 11.13 10.18 4.44
N SER A 134 11.63 11.27 5.00
CA SER A 134 10.81 12.25 5.71
C SER A 134 10.77 13.55 4.93
N TRP A 135 9.58 14.02 4.65
CA TRP A 135 9.35 15.34 4.08
C TRP A 135 8.88 16.25 5.21
N PHE A 136 9.83 16.95 5.83
CA PHE A 136 9.50 18.08 6.69
C PHE A 136 9.27 19.29 5.81
N ALA A 137 8.25 20.10 6.12
CA ALA A 137 7.95 21.32 5.37
C ALA A 137 9.08 22.39 5.44
N GLN A 138 10.17 22.14 6.19
CA GLN A 138 11.25 23.11 6.41
C GLN A 138 12.70 22.60 6.31
N ASP A 139 13.01 21.30 6.19
CA ASP A 139 14.42 20.86 6.28
C ASP A 139 14.91 19.95 5.14
N GLU A 140 16.08 20.33 4.65
CA GLU A 140 17.00 19.54 3.83
C GLU A 140 17.44 18.25 4.57
N PHE A 141 17.69 17.20 3.79
CA PHE A 141 18.00 15.83 4.22
C PHE A 141 19.10 15.72 5.30
N PRO A 142 18.84 15.10 6.46
CA PRO A 142 19.88 14.48 7.27
C PRO A 142 20.03 13.00 6.91
N PHE A 143 21.21 12.66 6.36
CA PHE A 143 21.70 11.30 6.20
C PHE A 143 22.12 10.74 7.56
N ASP A 144 21.51 9.64 7.98
CA ASP A 144 22.17 8.42 8.49
C ASP A 144 21.19 7.61 9.34
N ILE A 145 20.58 6.60 8.74
CA ILE A 145 20.05 5.45 9.47
C ILE A 145 20.82 4.24 8.95
N LYS A 146 21.70 3.70 9.79
CA LYS A 146 22.39 2.44 9.52
C LYS A 146 21.49 1.29 9.96
N HIS A 147 21.17 0.42 9.02
CA HIS A 147 20.59 -0.89 9.27
C HIS A 147 21.70 -1.87 9.70
N PRO A 148 21.45 -2.79 10.66
CA PRO A 148 22.37 -3.89 10.98
C PRO A 148 22.60 -4.84 9.81
#